data_AF-A0A9W5X002-F1
#
_entry.id   AF-A0A9W5X002-F1
#
_cell.length_a   1.000
_cell.length_b   1.000
_cell.length_c   1.000
_cell.angle_alpha   90.00
_cell.angle_beta   90.00
_cell.angle_gamma   90.00
#
_symmetry.space_group_name_H-M   'P 1'
#
loop_
_entity.id
_entity.type
_entity.pdbx_description
1 polymer ?
#
loop_
_entity_poly.entity_id
_entity_poly.type
_entity_poly.pdbx_seq_one_letter_code
_entity_poly.pdbx_strand_id
1 'polypeptide(L)'
;MGSAGATRVDTAGLRAMAREYDTASAIIDAAVRNQLGSLRFGAALSGRAYAAHGGELATALAELSTAMRLWSRAAAEIAVALQNSAIRYGAAADRSADQIAAHG
;
A
#
# COMPACT_ATOMS: atom_id res chain seq x y z
N MET A 1 0.29 37.58 23.56
CA MET A 1 0.96 36.33 23.96
C MET A 1 0.29 35.18 23.23
N GLY A 2 0.83 34.80 22.06
CA GLY A 2 0.27 33.72 21.25
C GLY A 2 0.61 32.38 21.88
N SER A 3 -0.37 31.68 22.42
CA SER A 3 -0.24 30.24 22.63
C SER A 3 -0.09 29.63 21.25
N ALA A 4 1.11 29.15 20.94
CA ALA A 4 1.34 28.31 19.77
C ALA A 4 0.50 27.05 19.99
N GLY A 5 -0.74 27.08 19.49
CA GLY A 5 -1.58 25.90 19.37
C GLY A 5 -0.85 24.94 18.46
N ALA A 6 -0.08 24.04 19.05
CA ALA A 6 0.57 22.96 18.34
C ALA A 6 -0.52 22.24 17.54
N THR A 7 -0.42 22.29 16.21
CA THR A 7 -1.29 21.58 15.30
C THR A 7 -1.20 20.10 15.67
N ARG A 8 -2.17 19.61 16.45
CA ARG A 8 -2.12 18.26 17.02
C ARG A 8 -2.39 17.30 15.89
N VAL A 9 -1.34 16.64 15.39
CA VAL A 9 -1.46 15.65 14.32
C VAL A 9 -2.35 14.51 14.81
N ASP A 10 -3.40 14.20 14.05
CA ASP A 10 -4.29 13.08 14.36
C ASP A 10 -3.60 11.74 14.07
N THR A 11 -2.92 11.21 15.08
CA THR A 11 -2.25 9.92 15.00
C THR A 11 -3.23 8.73 14.89
N ALA A 12 -4.50 8.90 15.24
CA ALA A 12 -5.51 7.86 15.06
C ALA A 12 -5.93 7.77 13.58
N GLY A 13 -6.15 8.92 12.94
CA GLY A 13 -6.35 9.05 11.50
C GLY A 13 -5.21 8.45 10.68
N LEU A 14 -3.94 8.77 11.00
CA LEU A 14 -2.79 8.19 10.30
C LEU A 14 -2.74 6.65 10.40
N ARG A 15 -3.06 6.08 11.57
CA ARG A 15 -3.11 4.62 11.76
C ARG A 15 -4.27 3.98 11.01
N ALA A 16 -5.41 4.67 10.89
CA ALA A 16 -6.54 4.20 10.09
C ALA A 16 -6.18 4.13 8.61
N MET A 17 -5.62 5.21 8.06
CA MET A 17 -5.15 5.25 6.67
C MET A 17 -4.08 4.17 6.41
N ALA A 18 -3.15 3.95 7.33
CA ALA A 18 -2.16 2.88 7.20
C ALA A 18 -2.82 1.49 7.05
N ARG A 19 -3.85 1.19 7.84
CA ARG A 19 -4.61 -0.08 7.72
C ARG A 19 -5.35 -0.20 6.40
N GLU A 20 -5.88 0.90 5.86
CA GLU A 20 -6.55 0.92 4.55
C GLU A 20 -5.57 0.58 3.42
N TYR A 21 -4.38 1.19 3.44
CA TYR A 21 -3.32 0.89 2.47
C TYR A 21 -2.81 -0.54 2.57
N ASP A 22 -2.65 -1.06 3.79
CA ASP A 22 -2.25 -2.46 4.01
C ASP A 22 -3.31 -3.43 3.46
N THR A 23 -4.58 -3.16 3.74
CA THR A 23 -5.72 -3.94 3.22
C THR A 23 -5.76 -3.93 1.70
N ALA A 24 -5.59 -2.75 1.08
CA ALA A 24 -5.53 -2.63 -0.37
C ALA A 24 -4.37 -3.46 -0.94
N SER A 25 -3.18 -3.37 -0.34
CA SER A 25 -2.00 -4.13 -0.77
C SER A 25 -2.25 -5.64 -0.80
N ALA A 26 -2.92 -6.16 0.24
CA ALA A 26 -3.23 -7.58 0.40
C ALA A 26 -4.27 -8.05 -0.63
N ILE A 27 -5.30 -7.25 -0.91
CA ILE A 27 -6.33 -7.55 -1.93
C ILE A 27 -5.67 -7.67 -3.31
N ILE A 28 -4.81 -6.71 -3.68
CA ILE A 28 -4.12 -6.70 -4.98
C ILE A 28 -3.23 -7.93 -5.12
N ASP A 29 -2.44 -8.23 -4.09
CA ASP A 29 -1.49 -9.34 -4.10
C ASP A 29 -2.21 -10.70 -4.18
N ALA A 30 -3.35 -10.85 -3.49
CA ALA A 30 -4.22 -12.01 -3.61
C ALA A 30 -4.81 -12.14 -5.04
N ALA A 31 -5.24 -11.04 -5.65
CA ALA A 31 -5.76 -11.04 -7.01
C ALA A 31 -4.67 -11.44 -8.04
N VAL A 32 -3.46 -10.90 -7.92
CA VAL A 32 -2.31 -11.29 -8.76
C VAL A 32 -2.05 -12.80 -8.63
N ARG A 33 -1.95 -13.32 -7.41
CA ARG A 33 -1.62 -14.74 -7.19
C ARG A 33 -2.71 -15.68 -7.69
N ASN A 34 -3.95 -15.43 -7.33
CA ASN A 34 -5.04 -16.39 -7.53
C ASN A 34 -5.66 -16.27 -8.93
N GLN A 35 -5.86 -15.05 -9.41
CA GLN A 35 -6.58 -14.81 -10.66
C GLN A 35 -5.61 -14.74 -11.83
N LEU A 36 -4.55 -13.93 -11.74
CA LEU A 36 -3.62 -13.79 -12.87
C LEU A 36 -2.63 -14.96 -12.97
N GLY A 37 -2.20 -15.52 -11.84
CA GLY A 37 -1.33 -16.69 -11.83
C GLY A 37 -1.97 -17.99 -12.34
N SER A 38 -3.31 -18.08 -12.35
CA SER A 38 -4.04 -19.25 -12.85
C SER A 38 -4.39 -19.17 -14.34
N LEU A 39 -4.32 -17.97 -14.93
CA LEU A 39 -4.57 -17.74 -16.35
C LEU A 39 -3.36 -18.19 -17.16
N ARG A 40 -3.46 -19.37 -17.79
CA ARG A 40 -2.45 -19.87 -18.71
C ARG A 40 -2.87 -19.55 -20.15
N PHE A 41 -2.27 -18.53 -20.72
CA PHE A 41 -2.38 -18.19 -22.15
C PHE A 41 -1.04 -18.42 -22.83
N GLY A 42 -1.05 -19.03 -24.02
CA GLY A 42 0.16 -19.27 -24.80
C GLY A 42 -0.12 -20.01 -26.09
N ALA A 43 0.81 -19.92 -27.04
CA ALA A 43 0.71 -20.51 -28.38
C ALA A 43 0.37 -22.02 -28.40
N ALA A 44 0.67 -22.75 -27.32
CA ALA A 44 0.31 -24.16 -27.17
C ALA A 44 -1.19 -24.41 -26.88
N LEU A 45 -1.91 -23.42 -26.34
CA LEU A 45 -3.34 -23.48 -25.99
C LEU A 45 -4.22 -22.78 -27.04
N SER A 46 -3.70 -21.73 -27.68
CA SER A 46 -4.33 -21.04 -28.80
C SER A 46 -3.85 -21.69 -30.10
N GLY A 47 -4.65 -22.58 -30.70
CA GLY A 47 -4.30 -23.29 -31.94
C GLY A 47 -3.71 -22.38 -33.03
N ARG A 48 -2.91 -22.91 -33.96
CA ARG A 48 -1.94 -22.15 -34.81
C ARG A 48 -2.41 -20.80 -35.39
N ALA A 49 -3.70 -20.64 -35.72
CA ALA A 49 -4.27 -19.39 -36.21
C ALA A 49 -4.27 -18.24 -35.16
N TYR A 50 -4.24 -18.57 -33.88
CA TYR A 50 -4.32 -17.63 -32.75
C TYR A 50 -3.04 -17.62 -31.90
N ALA A 51 -1.97 -18.29 -32.33
CA ALA A 51 -0.72 -18.38 -31.57
C ALA A 51 -0.07 -17.00 -31.33
N ALA A 52 -0.12 -16.10 -32.32
CA ALA A 52 0.37 -14.73 -32.20
C ALA A 52 -0.43 -13.94 -31.16
N HIS A 53 -1.76 -13.91 -31.30
CA HIS A 53 -2.65 -13.24 -30.34
C HIS A 53 -2.60 -13.83 -28.93
N GLY A 54 -2.43 -15.15 -28.81
CA GLY A 54 -2.23 -15.82 -27.53
C GLY A 54 -0.90 -15.44 -26.86
N GLY A 55 0.16 -15.20 -27.65
CA GLY A 55 1.42 -14.66 -27.17
C GLY A 55 1.32 -13.20 -26.74
N GLU A 56 0.69 -12.34 -27.55
CA GLU A 56 0.44 -10.93 -27.22
C GLU A 56 -0.36 -10.79 -25.91
N LEU A 57 -1.42 -11.59 -25.75
CA LEU A 57 -2.22 -11.61 -24.53
C LEU A 57 -1.41 -12.07 -23.31
N ALA A 58 -0.57 -13.10 -23.48
CA ALA A 58 0.30 -13.57 -22.40
C ALA A 58 1.29 -12.49 -21.94
N THR A 59 1.88 -11.75 -22.89
CA THR A 59 2.77 -10.63 -22.60
C THR A 59 2.04 -9.49 -21.88
N ALA A 60 0.89 -9.06 -22.40
CA ALA A 60 0.09 -8.00 -21.78
C ALA A 60 -0.34 -8.38 -20.34
N LEU A 61 -0.68 -9.65 -20.10
CA LEU A 61 -1.05 -10.14 -18.78
C LEU A 61 0.14 -10.15 -17.80
N ALA A 62 1.34 -10.49 -18.30
CA ALA A 62 2.56 -10.46 -17.50
C ALA A 62 2.95 -9.03 -17.12
N GLU A 63 2.80 -8.07 -18.03
CA GLU A 63 3.01 -6.64 -17.76
C GLU A 63 2.01 -6.11 -16.74
N LEU A 64 0.72 -6.40 -16.90
CA LEU A 64 -0.32 -6.02 -15.95
C LEU A 64 -0.05 -6.61 -14.56
N SER A 65 0.32 -7.89 -14.49
CA SER A 65 0.67 -8.57 -13.23
C SER A 65 1.84 -7.88 -12.54
N THR A 66 2.85 -7.46 -13.32
CA THR A 66 4.02 -6.73 -12.81
C THR A 66 3.62 -5.36 -12.27
N ALA A 67 2.81 -4.60 -13.00
CA ALA A 67 2.30 -3.31 -12.55
C ALA A 67 1.47 -3.42 -11.26
N MET A 68 0.61 -4.43 -11.16
CA MET A 68 -0.19 -4.69 -9.94
C MET A 68 0.69 -5.04 -8.73
N ARG A 69 1.76 -5.82 -8.91
CA ARG A 69 2.72 -6.10 -7.83
C ARG A 69 3.44 -4.84 -7.35
N LEU A 70 3.84 -3.97 -8.29
CA LEU A 70 4.44 -2.67 -7.96
C LEU A 70 3.47 -1.80 -7.17
N TRP A 71 2.20 -1.75 -7.57
CA TRP A 71 1.18 -0.97 -6.87
C TRP A 71 0.89 -1.51 -5.46
N SER A 72 0.78 -2.84 -5.31
CA SER A 72 0.65 -3.49 -4.01
C SER A 72 1.81 -3.14 -3.08
N ARG A 73 3.05 -3.23 -3.59
CA ARG A 73 4.25 -2.87 -2.83
C ARG A 73 4.26 -1.39 -2.43
N ALA A 74 3.93 -0.49 -3.35
CA ALA A 74 3.86 0.94 -3.06
C ALA A 74 2.81 1.26 -1.98
N ALA A 75 1.65 0.59 -2.01
CA ALA A 75 0.63 0.73 -0.97
C ALA A 75 1.16 0.28 0.40
N ALA A 76 1.86 -0.86 0.48
CA ALA A 76 2.48 -1.32 1.72
C ALA A 76 3.56 -0.34 2.24
N GLU A 77 4.38 0.22 1.34
CA GLU A 77 5.39 1.22 1.71
C GLU A 77 4.75 2.51 2.26
N ILE A 78 3.63 2.96 1.69
CA ILE A 78 2.84 4.09 2.21
C ILE A 78 2.28 3.77 3.61
N ALA A 79 1.73 2.56 3.81
CA ALA A 79 1.23 2.14 5.11
C ALA A 79 2.32 2.20 6.20
N VAL A 80 3.52 1.70 5.89
CA VAL A 80 4.69 1.75 6.79
C VAL A 80 5.08 3.21 7.09
N ALA A 81 5.10 4.08 6.08
CA ALA A 81 5.44 5.49 6.25
C ALA A 81 4.44 6.22 7.16
N LEU A 82 3.14 5.93 7.01
CA LEU A 82 2.06 6.48 7.84
C LEU A 82 2.16 5.98 9.29
N GLN A 83 2.41 4.69 9.48
CA GLN A 83 2.58 4.09 10.81
C GLN A 83 3.79 4.68 11.55
N ASN A 84 4.93 4.82 10.86
CA ASN A 84 6.13 5.44 11.42
C ASN A 84 5.89 6.91 11.79
N SER A 85 5.13 7.63 10.98
CA SER A 85 4.75 9.01 11.26
C SER A 85 3.83 9.10 12.48
N ALA A 86 2.83 8.22 12.60
CA ALA A 86 1.96 8.15 13.77
C ALA A 86 2.72 7.88 15.08
N ILE A 87 3.72 6.97 15.04
CA ILE A 87 4.59 6.69 16.20
C ILE A 87 5.40 7.93 16.58
N ARG A 88 6.04 8.58 15.61
CA ARG A 88 6.86 9.78 15.86
C ARG A 88 6.04 10.94 16.43
N TYR A 89 4.86 11.19 15.87
CA TYR A 89 3.98 12.26 16.36
C TYR A 89 3.36 11.92 17.73
N GLY A 90 3.05 10.65 17.99
CA GLY A 90 2.60 10.21 19.32
C GLY A 90 3.66 10.47 20.38
N ALA A 91 4.89 10.01 20.16
CA ALA A 91 6.01 10.22 21.10
C ALA A 91 6.39 11.70 21.28
N ALA A 92 6.12 12.56 20.30
CA ALA A 92 6.29 14.01 20.45
C ALA A 92 5.17 14.63 21.32
N ALA A 93 3.94 14.16 21.19
CA ALA A 93 2.82 14.59 22.00
C ALA A 93 2.99 14.19 23.47
N ASP A 94 3.43 12.95 23.74
CA ASP A 94 3.64 12.44 25.10
C ASP A 94 4.75 13.23 25.83
N ARG A 95 5.89 13.47 25.18
CA ARG A 95 6.98 14.30 25.73
C ARG A 95 6.54 15.72 26.05
N SER A 96 5.66 16.28 25.21
CA SER A 96 5.12 17.63 25.43
C SER A 96 4.17 17.67 26.63
N ALA A 97 3.37 16.61 26.83
CA ALA A 97 2.49 16.47 27.98
C ALA A 97 3.28 16.34 29.29
N ASP A 98 4.32 15.49 29.31
CA ASP A 98 5.21 15.33 30.46
C ASP A 98 5.91 16.65 30.84
N GLN A 99 6.37 17.41 29.84
CA GLN A 99 7.03 18.69 30.07
C GLN A 99 6.07 19.74 30.67
N ILE A 100 4.81 19.78 30.21
CA ILE A 100 3.78 20.66 30.77
C ILE A 100 3.47 20.27 32.22
N ALA A 101 3.32 18.97 32.51
CA ALA A 101 3.06 18.48 33.87
C ALA A 101 4.23 18.72 34.84
N ALA A 102 5.47 18.79 34.34
CA ALA A 102 6.65 19.06 35.16
C ALA A 102 6.87 20.56 35.48
N HIS A 103 6.20 21.48 34.77
CA HIS A 103 6.41 22.93 34.90
C HIS A 103 5.13 23.72 35.26
N GLY A 104 4.01 23.03 35.50
CA GLY A 104 2.75 23.60 35.99
C GLY A 104 2.47 23.16 37.43
#